data_AF-A0A7W0QXJ8-F1
#
_entry.id   AF-A0A7W0QXJ8-F1
#
_cell.length_a   1.000
_cell.length_b   1.000
_cell.length_c   1.000
_cell.angle_alpha   90.00
_cell.angle_beta   90.00
_cell.angle_gamma   90.00
#
_symmetry.space_group_name_H-M   'P 1'
#
loop_
_entity.id
_entity.type
_entity.pdbx_description
1 polymer ?
#
loop_
_entity_poly.entity_id
_entity_poly.type
_entity_poly.pdbx_seq_one_letter_code
_entity_poly.pdbx_strand_id
1 'polypeptide(L)' 'MTTRLGLAIIVVGIVLLALRAINWVDSEVADIASVLAIVFGALAVAVDGDAADGDVG' A
#
# COMPACT_ATOMS: atom_id res chain seq x y z
N MET A 1 11.05 -7.65 -7.23
CA MET A 1 10.90 -6.22 -7.66
C MET A 1 9.55 -5.68 -7.19
N THR A 2 8.54 -6.53 -7.29
CA THR A 2 7.18 -6.43 -6.76
C THR A 2 7.09 -6.05 -5.28
N THR A 3 7.94 -6.58 -4.39
CA THR A 3 7.97 -6.18 -2.96
C THR A 3 8.22 -4.68 -2.79
N ARG A 4 9.21 -4.12 -3.51
CA ARG A 4 9.54 -2.69 -3.42
C ARG A 4 8.40 -1.82 -3.94
N LEU A 5 7.71 -2.30 -4.99
CA LEU A 5 6.52 -1.65 -5.52
C LEU A 5 5.37 -1.68 -4.51
N GLY A 6 5.07 -2.84 -3.92
CA GLY A 6 4.03 -2.98 -2.90
C GLY A 6 4.28 -2.06 -1.70
N LEU A 7 5.53 -1.97 -1.23
CA LEU A 7 5.92 -1.08 -0.14
C LEU A 7 5.76 0.41 -0.53
N ALA A 8 6.10 0.78 -1.76
CA ALA A 8 5.86 2.13 -2.26
C ALA A 8 4.35 2.48 -2.30
N ILE A 9 3.50 1.54 -2.69
CA ILE A 9 2.03 1.74 -2.70
C ILE A 9 1.51 1.94 -1.26
N ILE A 10 1.99 1.16 -0.29
CA ILE A 10 1.64 1.35 1.14
C ILE A 10 2.02 2.75 1.59
N VAL A 11 3.23 3.21 1.25
CA VAL A 11 3.71 4.55 1.61
C VAL A 11 2.80 5.64 1.02
N VAL A 12 2.35 5.50 -0.22
CA VAL A 12 1.37 6.43 -0.81
C VAL A 12 0.08 6.49 0.00
N GLY A 13 -0.44 5.34 0.44
CA GLY A 13 -1.62 5.28 1.31
C GLY A 13 -1.41 5.99 2.65
N ILE A 14 -0.25 5.78 3.29
CA ILE A 14 0.12 6.46 4.54
C ILE A 14 0.22 7.98 4.33
N VAL A 15 0.81 8.43 3.22
CA VAL A 15 0.91 9.85 2.89
C VAL A 15 -0.47 10.48 2.72
N LEU A 16 -1.41 9.80 2.05
CA LEU A 16 -2.78 10.30 1.92
C LEU A 16 -3.48 10.45 3.27
N LEU A 17 -3.29 9.50 4.19
CA LEU A 17 -3.81 9.62 5.56
C LEU A 17 -3.18 10.81 6.30
N ALA A 18 -1.87 11.01 6.15
CA ALA A 18 -1.18 12.14 6.78
C ALA A 18 -1.65 13.49 6.22
N LEU A 19 -1.83 13.61 4.90
CA LEU A 19 -2.36 14.80 4.24
C LEU A 19 -3.80 15.10 4.69
N ARG A 20 -4.61 14.06 4.91
CA ARG A 20 -5.94 14.21 5.47
C ARG A 20 -5.92 14.63 6.94
N ALA A 21 -5.02 14.07 7.75
CA ALA A 21 -4.90 14.42 9.16
C ALA A 21 -4.57 15.91 9.39
N ILE A 22 -3.90 16.55 8.44
CA ILE A 22 -3.62 18.00 8.46
C ILE A 22 -4.64 18.84 7.68
N ASN A 23 -5.78 18.26 7.27
CA ASN A 23 -6.84 18.88 6.46
C ASN A 23 -6.37 19.45 5.11
N TRP A 24 -5.25 18.96 4.56
CA TRP A 24 -4.79 19.38 3.23
C TRP A 24 -5.56 18.67 2.11
N VAL A 25 -6.01 17.43 2.37
CA VAL A 25 -6.89 16.68 1.47
C VAL A 25 -8.14 16.29 2.24
N ASP A 26 -9.25 16.98 1.98
CA ASP A 26 -10.54 16.75 2.64
C ASP A 26 -11.56 16.23 1.62
N SER A 27 -11.43 14.94 1.27
CA SER A 27 -12.37 14.24 0.40
C SER A 27 -12.51 12.78 0.83
N GLU A 28 -13.72 12.22 0.71
CA GLU A 28 -13.98 10.81 0.98
C GLU A 28 -13.18 9.90 0.05
N VAL A 29 -12.89 10.37 -1.16
CA VAL A 29 -12.06 9.65 -2.15
C VAL A 29 -10.64 9.42 -1.62
N ALA A 30 -10.07 10.37 -0.87
CA ALA A 30 -8.73 10.21 -0.30
C ALA A 30 -8.67 9.12 0.78
N ASP A 31 -9.73 8.97 1.58
CA ASP A 31 -9.83 7.86 2.54
C ASP A 31 -9.89 6.53 1.81
N ILE A 32 -10.78 6.41 0.82
CA ILE A 32 -10.94 5.18 0.04
C ILE A 32 -9.62 4.84 -0.65
N ALA A 33 -8.98 5.81 -1.31
CA ALA A 33 -7.71 5.62 -1.99
C ALA A 33 -6.60 5.19 -1.01
N SER A 34 -6.57 5.75 0.19
CA SER A 34 -5.57 5.38 1.21
C SER A 34 -5.72 3.93 1.67
N VAL A 35 -6.96 3.51 1.96
CA VAL A 35 -7.25 2.13 2.38
C VAL A 35 -6.91 1.16 1.25
N LEU A 36 -7.33 1.45 0.03
CA LEU A 36 -7.03 0.61 -1.13
C LEU A 36 -5.51 0.52 -1.37
N ALA A 37 -4.78 1.63 -1.30
CA ALA A 37 -3.33 1.63 -1.46
C ALA A 37 -2.64 0.74 -0.40
N ILE A 38 -3.04 0.84 0.87
CA ILE A 38 -2.47 0.01 1.93
C ILE A 38 -2.79 -1.48 1.70
N VAL A 39 -4.05 -1.82 1.39
CA VAL A 39 -4.47 -3.21 1.18
C VAL A 39 -3.78 -3.82 -0.04
N PHE A 40 -3.85 -3.17 -1.21
CA PHE A 40 -3.21 -3.70 -2.42
C PHE A 40 -1.70 -3.73 -2.32
N GLY A 41 -1.08 -2.75 -1.65
CA GLY A 41 0.35 -2.76 -1.40
C GLY A 41 0.77 -3.93 -0.49
N ALA A 42 -0.01 -4.22 0.56
CA ALA A 42 0.24 -5.37 1.44
C ALA A 42 0.06 -6.71 0.71
N LEU A 43 -0.99 -6.84 -0.12
CA LEU A 43 -1.20 -8.03 -0.94
C LEU A 43 -0.05 -8.25 -1.92
N ALA A 44 0.43 -7.19 -2.57
CA ALA A 44 1.56 -7.29 -3.49
C ALA A 44 2.85 -7.75 -2.81
N VAL A 45 3.09 -7.32 -1.56
CA VAL A 45 4.23 -7.81 -0.75
C VAL A 45 4.03 -9.27 -0.36
N ALA A 46 2.84 -9.66 0.09
CA ALA A 46 2.55 -11.03 0.51
C ALA A 46 2.71 -12.05 -0.64
N VAL A 47 2.21 -11.71 -1.84
CA VAL A 47 2.34 -12.56 -3.03
C VAL A 47 3.81 -12.71 -3.47
N ASP A 48 4.60 -11.63 -3.40
CA ASP A 48 6.03 -11.70 -3.74
C ASP A 48 6.82 -12.55 -2.71
N GLY A 49 6.38 -12.56 -1.45
CA GLY A 49 6.95 -13.41 -0.40
C GLY A 49 6.63 -14.90 -0.60
N ASP A 50 5.37 -15.24 -0.86
CA ASP A 50 4.94 -16.62 -1.13
C ASP A 50 5.66 -17.21 -2.36
N ALA A 51 5.83 -16.40 -3.42
CA ALA A 51 6.60 -16.81 -4.60
C ALA A 51 8.08 -17.09 -4.30
N ALA A 52 8.68 -16.36 -3.35
CA ALA A 52 10.06 -16.57 -2.94
C ALA A 52 10.21 -17.81 -2.05
N ASP A 53 9.24 -18.07 -1.18
CA ASP A 53 9.23 -19.24 -0.29
C ASP A 53 8.91 -20.55 -1.04
N GLY A 54 8.16 -20.47 -2.15
CA GLY A 54 7.86 -21.61 -3.02
C GLY A 54 9.01 -22.08 -3.93
N ASP A 55 10.05 -21.26 -4.15
CA ASP A 55 11.21 -21.58 -5.02
C ASP A 55 12.30 -22.39 -4.28
N VAL A 56 12.15 -22.59 -2.96
CA VAL A 56 13.05 -23.41 -2.13
C VAL A 56 12.44 -24.76 -1.72
N GLY A 57 11.29 -25.14 -2.28
CA GLY A 57 10.55 -26.38 -2.02
C GLY A 57 10.75 -27.49 -3.05
#